data_AF-A0A1R1SE22-F1
#
_entry.id   AF-A0A1R1SE22-F1
#
_cell.length_a   1.000
_cell.length_b   1.000
_cell.length_c   1.000
_cell.angle_alpha   90.00
_cell.angle_beta   90.00
_cell.angle_gamma   90.00
#
_symmetry.space_group_name_H-M   'P 1'
#
loop_
_entity.id
_entity.type
_entity.pdbx_description
1 polymer ?
#
loop_
_entity_poly.entity_id
_entity_poly.type
_entity_poly.pdbx_seq_one_letter_code
_entity_poly.pdbx_strand_id
1 'polypeptide(L)'
;MAGGPPGRGGVLRRPQHHILASISDEEERFATILTPPPGRPRWTPDEAKRRTGRQVDKPVTPQEKISAIHPLAKDEEVAATVTGDLLRRPAVVAQVKPEDKVRAAEQLSREDDVATAIAPDILRRPAVVAKVTPADKVKVVAELTRDEGVAAEVTTGLLRRPDVAFRAMGDDTARHQVNRAQVERGQQAREDFEENSPLAPAIRAIDRSVEFLDLVTACHAFVAASGRVVPGLRDRQLGDDERVIIHENVARVRATLDWIETAVDTGKVDVDGELARLLQSE
;
A
#
# COMPACT_ATOMS: atom_id res chain seq x y z
N MET A 1 -31.07 -69.16 -64.33
CA MET A 1 -31.16 -67.79 -64.88
C MET A 1 -30.05 -66.96 -64.26
N ALA A 2 -29.12 -66.51 -65.10
CA ALA A 2 -27.90 -65.83 -64.67
C ALA A 2 -28.22 -64.45 -64.09
N GLY A 3 -27.77 -64.19 -62.86
CA GLY A 3 -27.76 -62.86 -62.27
C GLY A 3 -26.74 -61.99 -62.99
N GLY A 4 -27.21 -60.89 -63.58
CA GLY A 4 -26.37 -59.91 -64.27
C GLY A 4 -25.31 -59.29 -63.33
N PRO A 5 -24.19 -58.80 -63.88
CA PRO A 5 -23.11 -58.25 -63.08
C PRO A 5 -23.55 -56.93 -62.41
N PRO A 6 -23.11 -56.64 -61.17
CA PRO A 6 -23.37 -55.37 -60.53
C PRO A 6 -22.72 -54.23 -61.34
N GLY A 7 -23.47 -53.14 -61.46
CA GLY A 7 -23.15 -51.98 -62.28
C GLY A 7 -21.74 -51.44 -62.05
N ARG A 8 -21.14 -50.99 -63.15
CA ARG A 8 -19.83 -50.32 -63.24
C ARG A 8 -19.66 -49.34 -62.09
N GLY A 9 -18.77 -49.68 -61.15
CA GLY A 9 -18.31 -48.79 -60.10
C GLY A 9 -17.79 -47.49 -60.70
N GLY A 10 -18.32 -46.37 -60.20
CA GLY A 10 -17.90 -45.04 -60.64
C GLY A 10 -16.39 -44.89 -60.49
N VAL A 11 -15.69 -44.67 -61.61
CA VAL A 11 -14.24 -44.55 -61.64
C VAL A 11 -13.81 -43.41 -60.71
N LEU A 12 -13.10 -43.76 -59.63
CA LEU A 12 -12.45 -42.79 -58.75
C LEU A 12 -11.48 -41.95 -59.57
N ARG A 13 -11.47 -40.63 -59.35
CA ARG A 13 -10.39 -39.80 -59.90
C ARG A 13 -9.10 -40.08 -59.12
N ARG A 14 -7.94 -39.85 -59.74
CA ARG A 14 -6.60 -40.14 -59.16
C ARG A 14 -6.40 -39.65 -57.72
N PRO A 15 -6.87 -38.44 -57.32
CA PRO A 15 -6.66 -37.95 -55.96
C PRO A 15 -7.36 -38.78 -54.87
N GLN A 16 -8.58 -39.24 -55.11
CA GLN A 16 -9.39 -40.02 -54.17
C GLN A 16 -8.78 -41.40 -53.94
N HIS A 17 -8.32 -42.03 -55.02
CA HIS A 17 -7.64 -43.31 -54.93
C HIS A 17 -6.35 -43.20 -54.09
N HIS A 18 -5.56 -42.14 -54.28
CA HIS A 18 -4.35 -41.91 -53.47
C HIS A 18 -4.67 -41.66 -51.99
N ILE A 19 -5.76 -40.95 -51.67
CA ILE A 19 -6.16 -40.69 -50.28
C ILE A 19 -6.63 -41.99 -49.60
N LEU A 20 -7.53 -42.74 -50.23
CA LEU A 20 -8.06 -44.00 -49.68
C LEU A 20 -7.00 -45.11 -49.64
N ALA A 21 -5.94 -45.01 -50.46
CA ALA A 21 -4.82 -45.95 -50.44
C ALA A 21 -4.02 -45.95 -49.12
N SER A 22 -4.22 -44.98 -48.21
CA SER A 22 -3.61 -45.03 -46.88
C SER A 22 -4.36 -45.88 -45.86
N ILE A 23 -5.46 -46.52 -46.24
CA ILE A 23 -6.09 -47.55 -45.41
C ILE A 23 -5.21 -48.81 -45.49
N SER A 24 -4.56 -49.17 -44.38
CA SER A 24 -3.55 -50.25 -44.34
C SER A 24 -4.17 -51.60 -44.68
N ASP A 25 -5.35 -51.89 -44.15
CA ASP A 25 -6.10 -53.11 -44.44
C ASP A 25 -6.60 -53.10 -45.89
N GLU A 26 -6.23 -54.12 -46.65
CA GLU A 26 -6.56 -54.22 -48.08
C GLU A 26 -8.03 -54.53 -48.33
N GLU A 27 -8.63 -55.40 -47.53
CA GLU A 27 -10.05 -55.76 -47.63
C GLU A 27 -10.93 -54.56 -47.27
N GLU A 28 -10.61 -53.86 -46.18
CA GLU A 28 -11.29 -52.63 -45.78
C GLU A 28 -11.14 -51.53 -46.84
N ARG A 29 -9.94 -51.39 -47.42
CA ARG A 29 -9.65 -50.39 -48.46
C ARG A 29 -10.48 -50.63 -49.71
N PHE A 30 -10.52 -51.85 -50.24
CA PHE A 30 -11.33 -52.16 -51.41
C PHE A 30 -12.83 -52.06 -51.14
N ALA A 31 -13.30 -52.54 -49.98
CA ALA A 31 -14.69 -52.38 -49.56
C ALA A 31 -15.10 -50.90 -49.46
N THR A 32 -14.22 -50.06 -48.91
CA THR A 32 -14.43 -48.60 -48.81
C THR A 32 -14.42 -47.93 -50.18
N ILE A 33 -13.50 -48.29 -51.07
CA ILE A 33 -13.43 -47.71 -52.44
C ILE A 33 -14.71 -47.99 -53.23
N LEU A 34 -15.26 -49.20 -53.12
CA LEU A 34 -16.45 -49.63 -53.84
C LEU A 34 -17.76 -49.10 -53.23
N THR A 35 -17.72 -48.63 -51.99
CA THR A 35 -18.91 -48.16 -51.26
C THR A 35 -18.81 -46.67 -50.96
N PRO A 36 -19.21 -45.79 -51.90
CA PRO A 36 -19.20 -44.35 -51.66
C PRO A 36 -20.19 -43.95 -50.54
N PRO A 37 -20.01 -42.76 -49.92
CA PRO A 37 -20.88 -42.28 -48.86
C PRO A 37 -22.37 -42.27 -49.28
N PRO A 38 -23.30 -42.50 -48.33
CA PRO A 38 -24.74 -42.53 -48.63
C PRO A 38 -25.22 -41.29 -49.38
N GLY A 39 -26.00 -41.50 -50.44
CA GLY A 39 -26.55 -40.41 -51.26
C GLY A 39 -25.55 -39.76 -52.25
N ARG A 40 -24.35 -40.32 -52.40
CA ARG A 40 -23.34 -39.83 -53.36
C ARG A 40 -23.01 -40.90 -54.40
N PRO A 41 -23.01 -40.57 -55.70
CA PRO A 41 -22.66 -41.53 -56.75
C PRO A 41 -21.15 -41.83 -56.85
N ARG A 42 -20.30 -41.04 -56.15
CA ARG A 42 -18.83 -41.19 -56.14
C ARG A 42 -18.22 -40.47 -54.94
N TRP A 43 -17.02 -40.90 -54.54
CA TRP A 43 -16.22 -40.21 -53.54
C TRP A 43 -15.76 -38.81 -54.00
N THR A 44 -15.93 -37.83 -53.12
CA THR A 44 -15.24 -36.53 -53.21
C THR A 44 -13.90 -36.56 -52.46
N PRO A 45 -12.96 -35.64 -52.76
CA PRO A 45 -11.70 -35.55 -52.01
C PRO A 45 -11.90 -35.36 -50.50
N ASP A 46 -12.87 -34.54 -50.09
CA ASP A 46 -13.18 -34.29 -48.67
C ASP A 46 -13.79 -35.50 -47.97
N GLU A 47 -14.64 -36.26 -48.66
CA GLU A 47 -15.17 -37.52 -48.11
C GLU A 47 -14.06 -38.55 -47.91
N ALA A 48 -13.14 -38.67 -48.88
CA ALA A 48 -11.99 -39.55 -48.75
C ALA A 48 -11.03 -39.11 -47.63
N LYS A 49 -10.78 -37.80 -47.49
CA LYS A 49 -9.99 -37.22 -46.41
C LYS A 49 -10.65 -37.49 -45.04
N ARG A 50 -11.95 -37.26 -44.93
CA ARG A 50 -12.75 -37.53 -43.72
C ARG A 50 -12.70 -39.01 -43.32
N ARG A 51 -12.85 -39.93 -44.27
CA ARG A 51 -12.78 -41.38 -44.02
C ARG A 51 -11.41 -41.83 -43.51
N THR A 52 -10.35 -41.13 -43.92
CA THR A 52 -8.96 -41.46 -43.55
C THR A 52 -8.41 -40.61 -42.40
N GLY A 53 -9.25 -39.79 -41.74
CA GLY A 53 -8.82 -38.91 -40.65
C GLY A 53 -7.87 -37.78 -41.09
N ARG A 54 -7.76 -37.51 -42.39
CA ARG A 54 -6.96 -36.40 -42.93
C ARG A 54 -7.75 -35.10 -42.88
N GLN A 55 -7.04 -33.98 -42.76
CA GLN A 55 -7.66 -32.65 -42.80
C GLN A 55 -8.40 -32.42 -44.12
N VAL A 56 -9.68 -32.05 -44.02
CA VAL A 56 -10.56 -31.74 -45.15
C VAL A 56 -10.34 -30.32 -45.66
N ASP A 57 -10.61 -30.08 -46.94
CA ASP A 57 -10.54 -28.75 -47.56
C ASP A 57 -11.80 -27.93 -47.25
N LYS A 58 -12.97 -28.59 -47.13
CA LYS A 58 -14.23 -27.96 -46.71
C LYS A 58 -14.75 -28.54 -45.38
N PRO A 59 -14.35 -27.95 -44.24
CA PRO A 59 -14.83 -28.34 -42.92
C PRO A 59 -16.34 -28.14 -42.76
N VAL A 60 -17.07 -29.19 -42.36
CA VAL A 60 -18.51 -29.13 -42.11
C VAL A 60 -18.80 -29.29 -40.62
N THR A 61 -18.18 -30.28 -39.98
CA THR A 61 -18.43 -30.55 -38.55
C THR A 61 -17.66 -29.56 -37.66
N PRO A 62 -18.11 -29.32 -36.41
CA PRO A 62 -17.36 -28.50 -35.46
C PRO A 62 -15.92 -28.96 -35.28
N GLN A 63 -15.70 -30.28 -35.18
CA GLN A 63 -14.35 -30.84 -35.02
C GLN A 63 -13.47 -30.59 -36.26
N GLU A 64 -14.02 -30.74 -37.47
CA GLU A 64 -13.29 -30.43 -38.70
C GLU A 64 -12.91 -28.94 -38.76
N LYS A 65 -13.82 -28.05 -38.33
CA LYS A 65 -13.56 -26.60 -38.29
C LYS A 65 -12.45 -26.27 -37.29
N ILE A 66 -12.46 -26.89 -36.11
CA ILE A 66 -11.39 -26.74 -35.11
C ILE A 66 -10.06 -27.24 -35.68
N SER A 67 -10.05 -28.44 -36.29
CA SER A 67 -8.85 -29.00 -36.90
C SER A 67 -8.28 -28.12 -38.02
N ALA A 68 -9.14 -27.42 -38.77
CA ALA A 68 -8.71 -26.51 -39.81
C ALA A 68 -8.02 -25.24 -39.28
N ILE A 69 -8.30 -24.84 -38.04
CA ILE A 69 -7.71 -23.65 -37.40
C ILE A 69 -6.29 -23.95 -36.90
N HIS A 70 -6.00 -25.17 -36.42
CA HIS A 70 -4.68 -25.50 -35.85
C HIS A 70 -3.46 -25.13 -36.73
N PRO A 71 -3.41 -25.44 -38.04
CA PRO A 71 -2.26 -25.02 -38.86
C PRO A 71 -2.18 -23.50 -39.06
N LEU A 72 -3.31 -22.79 -39.07
CA LEU A 72 -3.36 -21.32 -39.21
C LEU A 72 -2.90 -20.63 -37.93
N ALA A 73 -3.21 -21.22 -36.77
CA ALA A 73 -2.82 -20.71 -35.46
C ALA A 73 -1.37 -21.07 -35.06
N LYS A 74 -0.56 -21.62 -35.96
CA LYS A 74 0.89 -21.80 -35.74
C LYS A 74 1.67 -20.49 -35.88
N ASP A 75 1.10 -19.54 -36.62
CA ASP A 75 1.64 -18.20 -36.73
C ASP A 75 1.17 -17.39 -35.53
N GLU A 76 2.11 -16.95 -34.70
CA GLU A 76 1.83 -16.24 -33.45
C GLU A 76 1.17 -14.88 -33.69
N GLU A 77 1.48 -14.18 -34.79
CA GLU A 77 0.86 -12.89 -35.11
C GLU A 77 -0.61 -13.07 -35.49
N VAL A 78 -0.90 -14.09 -36.29
CA VAL A 78 -2.28 -14.47 -36.64
C VAL A 78 -3.04 -14.95 -35.40
N ALA A 79 -2.42 -15.80 -34.57
CA ALA A 79 -3.02 -16.34 -33.36
C ALA A 79 -3.34 -15.23 -32.34
N ALA A 80 -2.43 -14.27 -32.13
CA ALA A 80 -2.64 -13.14 -31.24
C ALA A 80 -3.80 -12.25 -31.72
N THR A 81 -3.83 -11.93 -33.01
CA THR A 81 -4.90 -11.11 -33.61
C THR A 81 -6.27 -11.76 -33.45
N VAL A 82 -6.37 -13.06 -33.80
CA VAL A 82 -7.62 -13.84 -33.63
C VAL A 82 -8.01 -13.93 -32.15
N THR A 83 -7.04 -14.13 -31.25
CA THR A 83 -7.30 -14.17 -29.80
C THR A 83 -7.89 -12.85 -29.32
N GLY A 84 -7.34 -11.70 -29.73
CA GLY A 84 -7.88 -10.38 -29.44
C GLY A 84 -9.33 -10.21 -29.91
N ASP A 85 -9.65 -10.66 -31.13
CA ASP A 85 -11.02 -10.64 -31.66
C ASP A 85 -11.98 -11.54 -30.89
N LEU A 86 -11.52 -12.71 -30.44
CA LEU A 86 -12.32 -13.63 -29.62
C LEU A 86 -12.57 -13.05 -28.22
N LEU A 87 -11.59 -12.39 -27.61
CA LEU A 87 -11.74 -11.74 -26.30
C LEU A 87 -12.75 -10.58 -26.33
N ARG A 88 -12.90 -9.89 -27.46
CA ARG A 88 -13.95 -8.85 -27.67
C ARG A 88 -15.37 -9.41 -27.72
N ARG A 89 -15.55 -10.73 -27.77
CA ARG A 89 -16.85 -11.39 -27.89
C ARG A 89 -17.25 -12.01 -26.54
N PRO A 90 -18.07 -11.33 -25.70
CA PRO A 90 -18.38 -11.80 -24.35
C PRO A 90 -19.05 -13.17 -24.31
N ALA A 91 -19.85 -13.52 -25.32
CA ALA A 91 -20.47 -14.84 -25.44
C ALA A 91 -19.45 -15.98 -25.68
N VAL A 92 -18.32 -15.70 -26.33
CA VAL A 92 -17.23 -16.67 -26.52
C VAL A 92 -16.50 -16.84 -25.19
N VAL A 93 -16.12 -15.74 -24.55
CA VAL A 93 -15.44 -15.75 -23.23
C VAL A 93 -16.29 -16.49 -22.20
N ALA A 94 -17.61 -16.30 -22.19
CA ALA A 94 -18.51 -17.00 -21.28
C ALA A 94 -18.42 -18.54 -21.40
N GLN A 95 -18.26 -19.06 -22.63
CA GLN A 95 -18.19 -20.50 -22.91
C GLN A 95 -16.83 -21.14 -22.60
N VAL A 96 -15.77 -20.34 -22.40
CA VAL A 96 -14.45 -20.87 -22.00
C VAL A 96 -14.55 -21.51 -20.62
N LYS A 97 -13.91 -22.67 -20.44
CA LYS A 97 -13.91 -23.40 -19.17
C LYS A 97 -13.26 -22.57 -18.06
N PRO A 98 -13.71 -22.68 -16.80
CA PRO A 98 -13.14 -21.91 -15.70
C PRO A 98 -11.62 -22.10 -15.54
N GLU A 99 -11.11 -23.31 -15.74
CA GLU A 99 -9.68 -23.63 -15.60
C GLU A 99 -8.84 -22.88 -16.65
N ASP A 100 -9.36 -22.79 -17.88
CA ASP A 100 -8.73 -22.05 -18.97
C ASP A 100 -8.76 -20.53 -18.73
N LYS A 101 -9.85 -20.01 -18.15
CA LYS A 101 -9.96 -18.60 -17.76
C LYS A 101 -8.95 -18.22 -16.68
N VAL A 102 -8.80 -19.07 -15.66
CA VAL A 102 -7.84 -18.84 -14.57
C VAL A 102 -6.43 -18.82 -15.13
N ARG A 103 -6.04 -19.82 -15.93
CA ARG A 103 -4.73 -19.86 -16.57
C ARG A 103 -4.46 -18.64 -17.46
N ALA A 104 -5.44 -18.20 -18.24
CA ALA A 104 -5.29 -17.01 -19.06
C ALA A 104 -5.14 -15.75 -18.20
N ALA A 105 -5.94 -15.60 -17.15
CA ALA A 105 -5.83 -14.48 -16.23
C ALA A 105 -4.47 -14.44 -15.53
N GLU A 106 -3.94 -15.60 -15.08
CA GLU A 106 -2.62 -15.72 -14.48
C GLU A 106 -1.48 -15.35 -15.43
N GLN A 107 -1.58 -15.69 -16.72
CA GLN A 107 -0.57 -15.29 -17.70
C GLN A 107 -0.64 -13.79 -17.98
N LEU A 108 -1.84 -13.25 -18.19
CA LEU A 108 -2.04 -11.82 -18.46
C LEU A 108 -1.63 -10.94 -17.27
N SER A 109 -1.85 -11.39 -16.04
CA SER A 109 -1.46 -10.66 -14.83
C SER A 109 0.04 -10.68 -14.53
N ARG A 110 0.87 -11.37 -15.35
CA ARG A 110 2.34 -11.29 -15.24
C ARG A 110 2.90 -10.01 -15.86
N GLU A 111 2.13 -9.35 -16.72
CA GLU A 111 2.49 -8.06 -17.27
C GLU A 111 2.03 -6.96 -16.30
N ASP A 112 2.98 -6.15 -15.82
CA ASP A 112 2.74 -5.14 -14.78
C ASP A 112 1.67 -4.12 -15.20
N ASP A 113 1.65 -3.72 -16.47
CA ASP A 113 0.66 -2.79 -17.02
C ASP A 113 -0.76 -3.36 -16.94
N VAL A 114 -0.92 -4.64 -17.27
CA VAL A 114 -2.21 -5.33 -17.20
C VAL A 114 -2.62 -5.53 -15.75
N ALA A 115 -1.71 -5.98 -14.89
CA ALA A 115 -1.96 -6.19 -13.48
C ALA A 115 -2.41 -4.90 -12.78
N THR A 116 -1.73 -3.79 -13.05
CA THR A 116 -2.05 -2.46 -12.50
C THR A 116 -3.42 -1.98 -12.99
N ALA A 117 -3.75 -2.20 -14.27
CA ALA A 117 -5.03 -1.78 -14.83
C ALA A 117 -6.23 -2.52 -14.23
N ILE A 118 -6.09 -3.82 -13.92
CA ILE A 118 -7.21 -4.65 -13.42
C ILE A 118 -7.31 -4.69 -11.89
N ALA A 119 -6.21 -4.45 -11.16
CA ALA A 119 -6.17 -4.59 -9.70
C ALA A 119 -7.25 -3.77 -8.96
N PRO A 120 -7.49 -2.49 -9.27
CA PRO A 120 -8.52 -1.70 -8.58
C PRO A 120 -9.91 -2.31 -8.67
N ASP A 121 -10.29 -2.81 -9.84
CA ASP A 121 -11.61 -3.43 -10.06
C ASP A 121 -11.73 -4.76 -9.34
N ILE A 122 -10.66 -5.56 -9.29
CA ILE A 122 -10.65 -6.82 -8.52
C ILE A 122 -10.79 -6.53 -7.02
N LEU A 123 -10.01 -5.59 -6.49
CA LEU A 123 -9.97 -5.26 -5.07
C LEU A 123 -11.26 -4.58 -4.57
N ARG A 124 -12.00 -3.88 -5.45
CA ARG A 124 -13.29 -3.26 -5.12
C ARG A 124 -14.45 -4.26 -5.02
N ARG A 125 -14.31 -5.50 -5.51
CA ARG A 125 -15.40 -6.48 -5.53
C ARG A 125 -15.61 -7.12 -4.15
N PRO A 126 -16.72 -6.86 -3.43
CA PRO A 126 -16.90 -7.35 -2.06
C PRO A 126 -16.89 -8.87 -1.96
N ALA A 127 -17.45 -9.57 -2.97
CA ALA A 127 -17.48 -11.02 -3.02
C ALA A 127 -16.09 -11.66 -3.18
N VAL A 128 -15.14 -10.95 -3.83
CA VAL A 128 -13.74 -11.40 -3.94
C VAL A 128 -13.05 -11.18 -2.60
N VAL A 129 -13.11 -9.96 -2.07
CA VAL A 129 -12.50 -9.59 -0.78
C VAL A 129 -13.02 -10.50 0.35
N ALA A 130 -14.29 -10.89 0.35
CA ALA A 130 -14.85 -11.81 1.35
C ALA A 130 -14.18 -13.19 1.35
N LYS A 131 -13.67 -13.67 0.21
CA LYS A 131 -13.04 -14.98 0.06
C LYS A 131 -11.53 -14.97 0.33
N VAL A 132 -10.89 -13.80 0.35
CA VAL A 132 -9.48 -13.66 0.70
C VAL A 132 -9.29 -13.93 2.19
N THR A 133 -8.26 -14.71 2.55
CA THR A 133 -7.97 -15.02 3.95
C THR A 133 -7.64 -13.74 4.74
N PRO A 134 -7.90 -13.69 6.06
CA PRO A 134 -7.49 -12.54 6.87
C PRO A 134 -5.99 -12.26 6.80
N ALA A 135 -5.14 -13.29 6.75
CA ALA A 135 -3.70 -13.13 6.65
C ALA A 135 -3.28 -12.46 5.33
N ASP A 136 -3.88 -12.85 4.21
CA ASP A 136 -3.57 -12.25 2.91
C ASP A 136 -4.12 -10.82 2.81
N LYS A 137 -5.26 -10.52 3.44
CA LYS A 137 -5.77 -9.14 3.54
C LYS A 137 -4.78 -8.22 4.24
N VAL A 138 -4.21 -8.69 5.37
CA VAL A 138 -3.21 -7.90 6.12
C VAL A 138 -1.98 -7.65 5.27
N LYS A 139 -1.47 -8.67 4.55
CA LYS A 139 -0.32 -8.52 3.64
C LYS A 139 -0.60 -7.51 2.53
N VAL A 140 -1.75 -7.61 1.87
CA VAL A 140 -2.13 -6.68 0.79
C VAL A 140 -2.26 -5.26 1.31
N VAL A 141 -2.90 -5.05 2.47
CA VAL A 141 -3.00 -3.72 3.07
C VAL A 141 -1.61 -3.17 3.41
N ALA A 142 -0.73 -3.99 4.00
CA ALA A 142 0.63 -3.57 4.33
C ALA A 142 1.43 -3.14 3.09
N GLU A 143 1.28 -3.83 1.96
CA GLU A 143 1.90 -3.43 0.69
C GLU A 143 1.31 -2.13 0.14
N LEU A 144 -0.02 -1.97 0.18
CA LEU A 144 -0.70 -0.76 -0.28
C LEU A 144 -0.39 0.48 0.59
N THR A 145 -0.07 0.27 1.87
CA THR A 145 0.31 1.34 2.81
C THR A 145 1.82 1.50 2.98
N ARG A 146 2.63 1.08 1.99
CA ARG A 146 4.07 1.43 1.97
C ARG A 146 4.31 2.91 1.67
N ASP A 147 3.39 3.55 0.94
CA ASP A 147 3.39 5.00 0.74
C ASP A 147 2.86 5.67 2.02
N GLU A 148 3.67 6.56 2.62
CA GLU A 148 3.33 7.24 3.88
C GLU A 148 2.08 8.12 3.76
N GLY A 149 1.82 8.72 2.60
CA GLY A 149 0.62 9.52 2.36
C GLY A 149 -0.64 8.66 2.36
N VAL A 150 -0.60 7.53 1.64
CA VAL A 150 -1.69 6.54 1.63
C VAL A 150 -1.87 5.93 3.02
N ALA A 151 -0.78 5.58 3.71
CA ALA A 151 -0.82 5.04 5.05
C ALA A 151 -1.48 6.02 6.04
N ALA A 152 -1.13 7.31 5.98
CA ALA A 152 -1.73 8.35 6.82
C ALA A 152 -3.23 8.53 6.53
N GLU A 153 -3.65 8.54 5.25
CA GLU A 153 -5.06 8.66 4.87
C GLU A 153 -5.88 7.46 5.35
N VAL A 154 -5.39 6.24 5.07
CA VAL A 154 -6.03 4.98 5.50
C VAL A 154 -6.11 4.92 7.02
N THR A 155 -5.01 5.20 7.72
CA THR A 155 -4.96 5.20 9.20
C THR A 155 -5.96 6.20 9.76
N THR A 156 -6.04 7.42 9.21
CA THR A 156 -7.03 8.42 9.63
C THR A 156 -8.46 7.91 9.42
N GLY A 157 -8.75 7.29 8.27
CA GLY A 157 -10.05 6.67 8.00
C GLY A 157 -10.39 5.52 8.97
N LEU A 158 -9.40 4.69 9.32
CA LEU A 158 -9.54 3.59 10.27
C LEU A 158 -9.78 4.10 11.70
N LEU A 159 -9.04 5.11 12.15
CA LEU A 159 -9.18 5.71 13.48
C LEU A 159 -10.50 6.49 13.67
N ARG A 160 -11.22 6.83 12.59
CA ARG A 160 -12.61 7.33 12.69
C ARG A 160 -13.60 6.27 13.20
N ARG A 161 -13.22 4.98 13.23
CA ARG A 161 -14.03 3.89 13.78
C ARG A 161 -13.68 3.69 15.25
N PRO A 162 -14.62 3.91 16.20
CA PRO A 162 -14.32 3.93 17.64
C PRO A 162 -13.60 2.66 18.15
N ASP A 163 -14.07 1.48 17.76
CA ASP A 163 -13.47 0.21 18.20
C ASP A 163 -12.04 0.02 17.66
N VAL A 164 -11.76 0.52 16.46
CA VAL A 164 -10.42 0.44 15.86
C VAL A 164 -9.48 1.39 16.58
N ALA A 165 -9.92 2.63 16.83
CA ALA A 165 -9.15 3.60 17.61
C ALA A 165 -8.85 3.07 19.02
N PHE A 166 -9.86 2.53 19.71
CA PHE A 166 -9.68 1.95 21.05
C PHE A 166 -8.63 0.83 21.05
N ARG A 167 -8.73 -0.12 20.10
CA ARG A 167 -7.75 -1.22 20.00
C ARG A 167 -6.35 -0.72 19.62
N ALA A 168 -6.25 0.22 18.68
CA ALA A 168 -4.97 0.79 18.27
C ALA A 168 -4.29 1.53 19.43
N MET A 169 -5.05 2.29 20.24
CA MET A 169 -4.52 3.02 21.40
C MET A 169 -4.23 2.11 22.61
N GLY A 170 -4.71 0.87 22.58
CA GLY A 170 -4.31 -0.17 23.53
C GLY A 170 -2.90 -0.72 23.28
N ASP A 171 -2.33 -0.49 22.10
CA ASP A 171 -0.93 -0.82 21.81
C ASP A 171 0.01 0.28 22.32
N ASP A 172 0.97 -0.08 23.17
CA ASP A 172 1.86 0.88 23.81
C ASP A 172 2.76 1.63 22.82
N THR A 173 3.18 0.97 21.74
CA THR A 173 4.05 1.60 20.73
C THR A 173 3.26 2.63 19.94
N ALA A 174 2.09 2.27 19.44
CA ALA A 174 1.21 3.18 18.71
C ALA A 174 0.81 4.37 19.58
N ARG A 175 0.42 4.13 20.84
CA ARG A 175 0.08 5.18 21.80
C ARG A 175 1.25 6.12 22.07
N HIS A 176 2.46 5.57 22.29
CA HIS A 176 3.66 6.38 22.51
C HIS A 176 3.99 7.26 21.31
N GLN A 177 3.94 6.73 20.09
CA GLN A 177 4.22 7.48 18.86
C GLN A 177 3.20 8.61 18.63
N VAL A 178 1.92 8.35 18.85
CA VAL A 178 0.87 9.39 18.73
C VAL A 178 1.05 10.48 19.77
N ASN A 179 1.35 10.12 21.02
CA ASN A 179 1.62 11.11 22.07
C ASN A 179 2.84 11.98 21.72
N ARG A 180 3.92 11.37 21.23
CA ARG A 180 5.10 12.10 20.76
C ARG A 180 4.74 13.07 19.63
N ALA A 181 4.03 12.61 18.62
CA ALA A 181 3.57 13.45 17.51
C ALA A 181 2.66 14.60 17.97
N GLN A 182 1.83 14.39 19.00
CA GLN A 182 1.02 15.46 19.59
C GLN A 182 1.86 16.52 20.31
N VAL A 183 2.89 16.11 21.04
CA VAL A 183 3.83 17.03 21.69
C VAL A 183 4.62 17.82 20.65
N GLU A 184 5.18 17.15 19.65
CA GLU A 184 5.92 17.77 18.55
C GLU A 184 5.04 18.77 17.78
N ARG A 185 3.79 18.40 17.44
CA ARG A 185 2.84 19.31 16.81
C ARG A 185 2.49 20.52 17.68
N GLY A 186 2.43 20.34 19.00
CA GLY A 186 2.20 21.43 19.94
C GLY A 186 3.39 22.39 20.02
N GLN A 187 4.62 21.88 19.95
CA GLN A 187 5.84 22.68 19.87
C GLN A 187 5.89 23.47 18.56
N GLN A 188 5.69 22.79 17.43
CA GLN A 188 5.66 23.42 16.12
C GLN A 188 4.59 24.52 16.03
N ALA A 189 3.39 24.29 16.59
CA ALA A 189 2.34 25.31 16.61
C ALA A 189 2.72 26.55 17.47
N ARG A 190 3.54 26.38 18.51
CA ARG A 190 4.07 27.50 19.30
C ARG A 190 5.15 28.25 18.54
N GLU A 191 6.09 27.55 17.93
CA GLU A 191 7.13 28.14 17.08
C GLU A 191 6.50 28.92 15.91
N ASP A 192 5.55 28.30 15.20
CA ASP A 192 4.80 28.94 14.12
C ASP A 192 4.09 30.21 14.61
N PHE A 193 3.53 30.18 15.82
CA PHE A 193 2.91 31.34 16.44
C PHE A 193 3.95 32.43 16.74
N GLU A 194 5.08 32.07 17.34
CA GLU A 194 6.14 33.03 17.67
C GLU A 194 6.75 33.71 16.44
N GLU A 195 6.88 32.96 15.34
CA GLU A 195 7.46 33.45 14.09
C GLU A 195 6.46 34.23 13.24
N ASN A 196 5.23 33.75 13.11
CA ASN A 196 4.28 34.25 12.10
C ASN A 196 3.12 35.05 12.69
N SER A 197 2.87 34.99 14.00
CA SER A 197 1.74 35.70 14.59
C SER A 197 2.04 37.20 14.75
N PRO A 198 1.17 38.09 14.26
CA PRO A 198 1.31 39.53 14.49
C PRO A 198 1.14 39.91 15.97
N LEU A 199 0.60 39.02 16.80
CA LEU A 199 0.41 39.21 18.24
C LEU A 199 1.62 38.77 19.08
N ALA A 200 2.54 37.97 18.51
CA ALA A 200 3.70 37.44 19.24
C ALA A 200 4.59 38.54 19.86
N PRO A 201 4.87 39.68 19.21
CA PRO A 201 5.64 40.76 19.83
C PRO A 201 4.94 41.41 21.04
N ALA A 202 3.61 41.56 20.99
CA ALA A 202 2.83 42.16 22.07
C ALA A 202 2.78 41.24 23.30
N ILE A 203 2.58 39.93 23.09
CA ILE A 203 2.59 38.93 24.17
C ILE A 203 3.99 38.86 24.81
N ARG A 204 5.07 38.82 24.01
CA ARG A 204 6.43 38.88 24.55
C ARG A 204 6.71 40.14 25.36
N ALA A 205 6.16 41.29 24.96
CA ALA A 205 6.30 42.52 25.72
C ALA A 205 5.54 42.48 27.06
N ILE A 206 4.36 41.85 27.08
CA ILE A 206 3.58 41.62 28.29
C ILE A 206 4.32 40.66 29.23
N ASP A 207 4.78 39.52 28.73
CA ASP A 207 5.50 38.52 29.54
C ASP A 207 6.76 39.12 30.17
N ARG A 208 7.58 39.85 29.38
CA ARG A 208 8.75 40.58 29.91
C ARG A 208 8.38 41.62 30.96
N SER A 209 7.22 42.27 30.83
CA SER A 209 6.76 43.26 31.82
C SER A 209 6.34 42.58 33.12
N VAL A 210 5.72 41.39 33.04
CA VAL A 210 5.37 40.58 34.22
C VAL A 210 6.64 40.09 34.92
N GLU A 211 7.59 39.51 34.19
CA GLU A 211 8.88 39.05 34.73
C GLU A 211 9.66 40.19 35.42
N PHE A 212 9.66 41.39 34.83
CA PHE A 212 10.24 42.58 35.44
C PHE A 212 9.55 42.94 36.77
N LEU A 213 8.21 42.95 36.79
CA LEU A 213 7.45 43.26 38.00
C LEU A 213 7.65 42.22 39.11
N ASP A 214 7.77 40.95 38.75
CA ASP A 214 8.05 39.86 39.69
C ASP A 214 9.44 40.02 40.32
N LEU A 215 10.47 40.32 39.52
CA LEU A 215 11.83 40.57 40.01
C LEU A 215 11.89 41.80 40.93
N VAL A 216 11.25 42.90 40.55
CA VAL A 216 11.15 44.12 41.38
C VAL A 216 10.44 43.82 42.71
N THR A 217 9.37 43.03 42.67
CA THR A 217 8.61 42.63 43.87
C THR A 217 9.46 41.76 44.80
N ALA A 218 10.23 40.81 44.27
CA ALA A 218 11.14 39.98 45.06
C ALA A 218 12.21 40.83 45.77
N CYS A 219 12.82 41.80 45.08
CA CYS A 219 13.77 42.74 45.67
C CYS A 219 13.14 43.58 46.78
N HIS A 220 11.94 44.12 46.57
CA HIS A 220 11.22 44.88 47.59
C HIS A 220 10.88 44.04 48.82
N ALA A 221 10.45 42.79 48.62
CA ALA A 221 10.13 41.87 49.71
C ALA A 221 11.35 41.57 50.58
N PHE A 222 12.51 41.31 49.97
CA PHE A 222 13.77 41.11 50.68
C PHE A 222 14.15 42.35 51.52
N VAL A 223 14.19 43.54 50.90
CA VAL A 223 14.54 44.79 51.59
C VAL A 223 13.58 45.09 52.75
N ALA A 224 12.27 44.90 52.54
CA ALA A 224 11.26 45.12 53.57
C ALA A 224 11.37 44.12 54.73
N ALA A 225 11.70 42.85 54.46
CA ALA A 225 11.94 41.85 55.49
C ALA A 225 13.18 42.20 56.31
N SER A 226 14.31 42.48 55.67
CA SER A 226 15.56 42.88 56.34
C SER A 226 15.38 44.15 57.17
N GLY A 227 14.69 45.17 56.63
CA GLY A 227 14.42 46.42 57.33
C GLY A 227 13.55 46.28 58.59
N ARG A 228 12.75 45.22 58.71
CA ARG A 228 12.00 44.89 59.93
C ARG A 228 12.82 44.08 60.94
N VAL A 229 13.57 43.09 60.45
CA VAL A 229 14.28 42.14 61.32
C VAL A 229 15.56 42.75 61.91
N VAL A 230 16.36 43.47 61.10
CA VAL A 230 17.67 43.99 61.51
C VAL A 230 17.58 44.98 62.68
N PRO A 231 16.65 45.95 62.71
CA PRO A 231 16.48 46.82 63.88
C PRO A 231 16.05 46.07 65.15
N GLY A 232 15.36 44.93 65.02
CA GLY A 232 14.97 44.07 66.13
C GLY A 232 16.13 43.29 66.78
N LEU A 233 17.31 43.30 66.14
CA LEU A 233 18.55 42.77 66.72
C LEU A 233 19.31 43.81 67.57
N ARG A 234 18.79 45.03 67.70
CA ARG A 234 19.37 46.08 68.54
C ARG A 234 19.55 45.55 69.98
N ASP A 235 20.69 45.89 70.57
CA ASP A 235 21.10 45.50 71.93
C ASP A 235 21.37 44.00 72.15
N ARG A 236 21.45 43.17 71.10
CA ARG A 236 21.90 41.77 71.16
C ARG A 236 23.26 41.61 70.50
N GLN A 237 24.23 41.04 71.22
CA GLN A 237 25.46 40.54 70.61
C GLN A 237 25.21 39.10 70.14
N LEU A 238 25.23 38.89 68.83
CA LEU A 238 25.19 37.54 68.24
C LEU A 238 26.44 36.75 68.68
N GLY A 239 26.31 35.44 68.91
CA GLY A 239 27.45 34.56 69.16
C GLY A 239 28.39 34.42 67.94
N ASP A 240 29.58 33.84 68.13
CA ASP A 240 30.53 33.60 67.03
C ASP A 240 29.92 32.75 65.90
N ASP A 241 29.25 31.64 66.25
CA ASP A 241 28.64 30.72 65.28
C ASP A 241 27.47 31.39 64.52
N GLU A 242 26.64 32.17 65.22
CA GLU A 242 25.53 32.92 64.62
C GLU A 242 26.04 33.97 63.62
N ARG A 243 27.17 34.62 63.91
CA ARG A 243 27.80 35.57 62.99
C ARG A 243 28.30 34.89 61.72
N VAL A 244 28.93 33.72 61.85
CA VAL A 244 29.42 32.94 60.68
C VAL A 244 28.25 32.62 59.74
N ILE A 245 27.15 32.09 60.27
CA ILE A 245 25.95 31.74 59.49
C ILE A 245 25.36 32.97 58.79
N ILE A 246 25.25 34.10 59.49
CA ILE A 246 24.74 35.34 58.89
C ILE A 246 25.68 35.84 57.79
N HIS A 247 26.99 35.78 57.97
CA HIS A 247 27.96 36.18 56.96
C HIS A 247 27.89 35.31 55.69
N GLU A 248 27.75 33.99 55.83
CA GLU A 248 27.56 33.08 54.70
C GLU A 248 26.28 33.38 53.92
N ASN A 249 25.16 33.61 54.62
CA ASN A 249 23.89 33.97 53.98
C ASN A 249 23.98 35.33 53.27
N VAL A 250 24.65 36.32 53.86
CA VAL A 250 24.88 37.62 53.21
C VAL A 250 25.76 37.48 51.97
N ALA A 251 26.78 36.62 52.01
CA ALA A 251 27.62 36.35 50.84
C ALA A 251 26.81 35.73 49.68
N ARG A 252 25.91 34.78 49.99
CA ARG A 252 25.01 34.18 49.00
C ARG A 252 24.05 35.20 48.38
N VAL A 253 23.46 36.06 49.22
CA VAL A 253 22.57 37.13 48.74
C VAL A 253 23.33 38.07 47.81
N ARG A 254 24.55 38.49 48.18
CA ARG A 254 25.39 39.35 47.32
C ARG A 254 25.68 38.69 45.97
N ALA A 255 26.12 37.44 45.96
CA ALA A 255 26.38 36.72 44.72
C ALA A 255 25.12 36.59 43.83
N THR A 256 23.94 36.45 44.44
CA THR A 256 22.67 36.42 43.71
C THR A 256 22.31 37.79 43.14
N LEU A 257 22.55 38.87 43.89
CA LEU A 257 22.33 40.24 43.43
C LEU A 257 23.29 40.61 42.28
N ASP A 258 24.56 40.24 42.39
CA ASP A 258 25.57 40.46 41.33
C ASP A 258 25.18 39.72 40.03
N TRP A 259 24.60 38.52 40.16
CA TRP A 259 24.05 37.78 39.02
C TRP A 259 22.80 38.44 38.43
N ILE A 260 21.87 38.90 39.27
CA ILE A 260 20.69 39.65 38.80
C ILE A 260 21.14 40.91 38.05
N GLU A 261 22.12 41.66 38.58
CA GLU A 261 22.66 42.87 37.95
C GLU A 261 23.30 42.54 36.60
N THR A 262 24.13 41.49 36.55
CA THR A 262 24.73 41.00 35.30
C THR A 262 23.67 40.56 34.29
N ALA A 263 22.61 39.86 34.73
CA ALA A 263 21.53 39.40 33.88
C ALA A 263 20.70 40.55 33.33
N VAL A 264 20.44 41.59 34.13
CA VAL A 264 19.73 42.81 33.71
C VAL A 264 20.58 43.63 32.72
N ASP A 265 21.87 43.79 32.99
CA ASP A 265 22.77 44.61 32.17
C ASP A 265 23.15 43.96 30.84
N THR A 266 23.27 42.63 30.82
CA THR A 266 23.81 41.90 29.66
C THR A 266 22.79 41.00 28.96
N GLY A 267 21.64 40.74 29.58
CA GLY A 267 20.62 39.80 29.08
C GLY A 267 21.03 38.32 29.19
N LYS A 268 22.20 38.01 29.76
CA LYS A 268 22.66 36.63 29.97
C LYS A 268 22.18 36.11 31.32
N VAL A 269 21.35 35.08 31.28
CA VAL A 269 20.74 34.46 32.49
C VAL A 269 21.45 33.17 32.91
N ASP A 270 22.57 32.84 32.29
CA ASP A 270 23.35 31.67 32.66
C ASP A 270 23.88 31.84 34.09
N VAL A 271 23.66 30.83 34.93
CA VAL A 271 24.17 30.79 36.30
C VAL A 271 25.59 30.23 36.24
N ASP A 272 26.59 31.03 36.56
CA ASP A 272 27.98 30.57 36.62
C ASP A 272 28.12 29.43 37.66
N GLY A 273 28.97 28.45 37.37
CA GLY A 273 29.09 27.22 38.19
C GLY A 273 29.49 27.43 39.65
N GLU A 274 30.04 28.60 39.99
CA GLU A 274 30.35 29.03 41.36
C GLU A 274 29.09 29.51 42.11
N LEU A 275 28.22 30.29 41.44
CA LEU A 275 26.93 30.71 41.98
C LEU A 275 25.97 29.53 42.13
N ALA A 276 25.98 28.58 41.19
CA ALA A 276 25.19 27.36 41.27
C ALA A 276 25.54 26.54 42.53
N ARG A 277 26.83 26.42 42.88
CA ARG A 277 27.28 25.73 44.11
C ARG A 277 26.92 26.51 45.38
N LEU A 278 26.98 27.84 45.34
CA LEU A 278 26.60 28.69 46.48
C LEU A 278 25.09 28.65 46.74
N LEU A 279 24.26 28.49 45.71
CA LEU A 279 22.79 28.36 45.83
C LEU A 279 22.35 26.95 46.23
N GLN A 280 23.12 25.91 45.90
CA GLN A 280 22.83 24.50 46.23
C GLN A 280 23.34 24.04 47.60
N SER A 281 24.13 24.85 48.31
CA SER A 281 24.57 24.52 49.68
C SER A 281 23.43 24.73 50.67
N GLU A 282 22.58 23.73 50.83
CA GLU A 282 21.73 23.53 52.01
C GLU A 282 22.41 22.54 52.97
#